data_AF-A0A263HCN8-F1
#
_entry.id   AF-A0A263HCN8-F1
#
_cell.length_a   1.000
_cell.length_b   1.000
_cell.length_c   1.000
_cell.angle_alpha   90.00
_cell.angle_beta   90.00
_cell.angle_gamma   90.00
#
_symmetry.space_group_name_H-M   'P 1'
#
loop_
_entity.id
_entity.type
_entity.pdbx_description
1 polymer ?
#
loop_
_entity_poly.entity_id
_entity_poly.type
_entity_poly.pdbx_seq_one_letter_code
_entity_poly.pdbx_strand_id
1 'polypeptide(L)' 'MNKNINKFDRFKYYSEQAANSERRGELQDAKEQWAIAELNAPNARNREWCKHRAAFCERVLRRPF' A
#
# COMPACT_ATOMS: atom_id res chain seq x y z
N MET A 1 28.32 -12.58 17.01
CA MET A 1 27.21 -12.84 16.06
C MET A 1 26.03 -11.96 16.41
N ASN A 2 25.96 -10.74 15.87
CA ASN A 2 24.85 -9.83 16.14
C ASN A 2 23.71 -10.13 15.15
N LYS A 3 22.81 -11.04 15.54
CA LYS A 3 21.52 -11.21 14.86
C LYS A 3 20.66 -9.96 15.14
N ASN A 4 20.87 -8.88 14.39
CA ASN A 4 19.86 -7.82 14.31
C ASN A 4 18.75 -8.31 13.39
N ILE A 5 17.81 -8.99 14.04
CA ILE A 5 16.43 -9.27 13.68
C ILE A 5 15.96 -8.28 12.59
N ASN A 6 15.69 -8.79 11.38
CA ASN A 6 15.04 -8.01 10.33
C ASN A 6 13.77 -7.38 10.92
N LYS A 7 13.83 -6.08 11.22
CA LYS A 7 12.66 -5.31 11.65
C LYS A 7 11.67 -5.42 10.51
N PHE A 8 10.57 -6.13 10.73
CA PHE A 8 9.57 -6.34 9.68
C PHE A 8 9.08 -4.97 9.20
N ASP A 9 9.48 -4.60 7.99
CA ASP A 9 9.08 -3.35 7.37
C ASP A 9 7.64 -3.49 6.91
N ARG A 10 6.72 -3.19 7.82
CA ARG A 10 5.27 -3.24 7.58
C ARG A 10 4.89 -2.36 6.39
N PHE A 11 5.50 -1.18 6.28
CA PHE A 11 5.24 -0.28 5.17
C PHE A 11 5.59 -0.95 3.84
N LYS A 12 6.82 -1.47 3.72
CA LYS A 12 7.26 -2.19 2.53
C LYS A 12 6.34 -3.36 2.20
N TYR A 13 6.07 -4.22 3.18
CA TYR A 13 5.20 -5.39 3.00
C TYR A 13 3.81 -5.02 2.46
N TYR A 14 3.11 -4.08 3.12
CA TYR A 14 1.76 -3.70 2.69
C TYR A 14 1.77 -2.93 1.36
N SER A 15 2.78 -2.11 1.10
CA SER A 15 2.91 -1.40 -0.19
C SER A 15 3.17 -2.36 -1.37
N GLU A 16 3.97 -3.41 -1.16
CA GLU A 16 4.25 -4.43 -2.17
C GLU A 16 3.02 -5.30 -2.43
N GLN A 17 2.31 -5.70 -1.38
CA GLN A 17 1.04 -6.40 -1.51
C GLN A 17 0.03 -5.54 -2.28
N ALA A 18 -0.13 -4.27 -1.91
CA ALA A 18 -1.09 -3.37 -2.57
C ALA A 18 -0.79 -3.23 -4.06
N ALA A 19 0.49 -3.05 -4.41
CA ALA A 19 0.92 -3.01 -5.80
C ALA A 19 0.70 -4.34 -6.55
N ASN A 20 0.76 -5.50 -5.88
CA ASN A 20 0.43 -6.79 -6.46
C ASN A 20 -1.07 -6.91 -6.74
N SER A 21 -1.91 -6.57 -5.76
CA SER A 21 -3.37 -6.59 -5.92
C SER A 21 -3.83 -5.64 -7.04
N GLU A 22 -3.24 -4.44 -7.16
CA GLU A 22 -3.53 -3.56 -8.28
C GLU A 22 -3.19 -4.19 -9.65
N ARG A 23 -2.03 -4.84 -9.77
CA ARG A 23 -1.62 -5.52 -11.01
C ARG A 23 -2.55 -6.68 -11.38
N ARG A 24 -3.17 -7.30 -10.38
CA ARG A 24 -4.16 -8.37 -10.55
C ARG A 24 -5.56 -7.85 -10.84
N GLY A 25 -5.79 -6.54 -10.73
CA GLY A 25 -7.12 -5.93 -10.85
C GLY A 25 -7.98 -6.04 -9.58
N GLU A 26 -7.40 -6.51 -8.47
CA GLU A 26 -8.05 -6.62 -7.15
C GLU A 26 -8.04 -5.26 -6.46
N LEU A 27 -8.73 -4.28 -7.05
CA LEU A 27 -8.64 -2.88 -6.64
C LEU A 27 -9.23 -2.62 -5.25
N GLN A 28 -10.19 -3.43 -4.79
CA GLN A 28 -10.74 -3.33 -3.44
C GLN A 28 -9.67 -3.71 -2.40
N ASP A 29 -9.02 -4.85 -2.58
CA ASP A 29 -7.94 -5.32 -1.71
C ASP A 29 -6.75 -4.37 -1.76
N ALA A 30 -6.41 -3.87 -2.95
CA ALA A 30 -5.35 -2.87 -3.11
C ALA A 30 -5.62 -1.59 -2.31
N LYS A 31 -6.86 -1.07 -2.35
CA LYS A 31 -7.26 0.12 -1.57
C LYS A 31 -7.03 -0.11 -0.07
N GLU A 32 -7.48 -1.26 0.45
CA GLU A 32 -7.34 -1.58 1.88
C GLU A 32 -5.86 -1.74 2.28
N GLN A 33 -5.08 -2.42 1.45
CA GLN A 33 -3.64 -2.60 1.69
C GLN A 33 -2.87 -1.27 1.61
N TRP A 34 -3.26 -0.36 0.71
CA TRP A 34 -2.71 0.99 0.67
C TRP A 34 -3.06 1.80 1.93
N ALA A 35 -4.26 1.66 2.48
CA ALA A 35 -4.63 2.30 3.74
C ALA A 35 -3.78 1.76 4.91
N ILE A 36 -3.51 0.45 4.94
CA ILE A 36 -2.63 -0.13 5.97
C ILE A 36 -1.18 0.33 5.78
N ALA A 37 -0.70 0.42 4.53
CA ALA A 37 0.62 0.95 4.22
C ALA A 37 0.75 2.42 4.68
N GLU A 38 -0.29 3.24 4.47
CA GLU A 38 -0.34 4.62 4.93
C GLU A 38 -0.10 4.73 6.46
N LEU A 39 -0.77 3.89 7.25
CA LEU A 39 -0.65 3.88 8.72
C LEU A 39 0.76 3.52 9.18
N ASN A 40 1.49 2.72 8.39
CA ASN A 40 2.85 2.27 8.69
C ASN A 40 3.92 3.14 8.02
N ALA A 41 3.53 4.15 7.25
CA ALA A 41 4.46 4.96 6.47
C ALA A 41 5.45 5.72 7.37
N PRO A 42 6.77 5.61 7.12
CA PRO A 42 7.79 6.22 7.97
C PRO A 42 7.90 7.74 7.82
N ASN A 43 7.33 8.32 6.75
CA ASN A 43 7.39 9.75 6.47
C ASN A 43 6.13 10.22 5.73
N ALA A 44 5.93 11.55 5.71
CA ALA A 44 4.77 12.17 5.08
C ALA A 44 4.67 11.87 3.57
N ARG A 45 5.80 11.84 2.86
CA ARG A 45 5.86 11.54 1.42
C ARG A 45 5.29 10.15 1.11
N ASN A 46 5.69 9.14 1.88
CA ASN A 46 5.20 7.78 1.74
C ASN A 46 3.71 7.68 2.10
N ARG A 47 3.29 8.44 3.10
CA ARG A 47 1.88 8.54 3.49
C ARG A 47 1.02 9.11 2.35
N GLU A 48 1.45 10.22 1.76
CA GLU A 48 0.76 10.84 0.62
C GLU A 48 0.74 9.92 -0.61
N TRP A 49 1.85 9.23 -0.87
CA TRP A 49 1.90 8.23 -1.93
C TRP A 49 0.84 7.14 -1.73
N CYS A 50 0.75 6.55 -0.53
CA CYS A 50 -0.29 5.56 -0.24
C CYS A 50 -1.71 6.12 -0.39
N LYS A 51 -1.96 7.36 0.07
CA LYS A 51 -3.27 8.04 -0.12
C LYS A 51 -3.64 8.18 -1.59
N HIS A 52 -2.70 8.64 -2.42
CA HIS A 52 -2.96 8.80 -3.85
C HIS A 52 -3.25 7.46 -4.54
N ARG A 53 -2.58 6.38 -4.11
CA ARG A 53 -2.80 5.05 -4.66
C ARG A 53 -4.13 4.46 -4.23
N ALA A 54 -4.51 4.58 -2.96
CA ALA A 54 -5.84 4.20 -2.48
C ALA A 54 -6.96 4.97 -3.22
N ALA A 55 -6.78 6.29 -3.42
CA ALA A 55 -7.73 7.11 -4.16
C ALA A 55 -7.81 6.73 -5.64
N PHE A 56 -6.70 6.32 -6.25
CA PHE A 56 -6.69 5.77 -7.61
C PHE A 56 -7.53 4.49 -7.68
N CYS A 57 -7.29 3.52 -6.79
CA CYS A 57 -8.05 2.28 -6.74
C CYS A 57 -9.56 2.55 -6.57
N GLU A 58 -9.92 3.45 -5.65
CA GLU A 58 -11.31 3.85 -5.43
C GLU A 58 -11.95 4.48 -6.67
N ARG A 59 -11.23 5.37 -7.36
CA ARG A 59 -11.71 5.98 -8.59
C ARG A 59 -11.99 4.92 -9.66
N VAL A 60 -11.06 3.98 -9.85
CA VAL A 60 -11.20 2.93 -10.88
C VAL A 60 -12.33 1.96 -10.53
N LEU A 61 -12.53 1.63 -9.25
CA LEU A 61 -13.69 0.85 -8.80
C LEU A 61 -15.01 1.55 -9.10
N ARG A 62 -15.09 2.87 -8.84
CA ARG A 62 -16.33 3.64 -9.04
C ARG A 62 -16.62 3.92 -10.51
N ARG A 63 -15.58 4.17 -11.30
CA ARG A 63 -15.69 4.46 -12.74
C ARG A 63 -14.48 3.86 -13.45
N PRO A 64 -14.61 2.60 -13.92
CA PRO A 64 -13.64 2.01 -14.82
C PRO A 64 -13.50 2.88 -16.07
N PHE A 65 -12.29 2.97 -16.61
CA PHE A 65 -11.98 3.80 -17.78
C PHE A 65 -12.76 3.38 -19.02
#